data_AF-A0AB39U8R8-F1
#
_entry.id   AF-A0AB39U8R8-F1
#
_cell.length_a   1.000
_cell.length_b   1.000
_cell.length_c   1.000
_cell.angle_alpha   90.00
_cell.angle_beta   90.00
_cell.angle_gamma   90.00
#
_symmetry.space_group_name_H-M   'P 1'
#
loop_
_entity.id
_entity.type
_entity.pdbx_description
1 polymer ?
#
loop_
_entity_poly.entity_id
_entity_poly.type
_entity_poly.pdbx_seq_one_letter_code
_entity_poly.pdbx_strand_id
1 'polypeptide(L)'
;MIIFGVDPGLTRCGVGVIEAGKGRRLSFIHVDVIRSDPHTSQDLRLLTIFNGLTAKLDRFKPDAVSIERVFAQSNRNTVLGTAQAAGLAMLAAAQRGVPVALHTPTEAKLAISGNGKADKPQVERMVAAVLGLNALPTPADAADALSIAICHALRPQGALQGGEREQHLTTAQREWAIATQRAAKRGGVRGGM
;
A
#
# COMPACT_ATOMS: atom_id res chain seq x y z
N MET A 1 9.21 -10.35 -0.47
CA MET A 1 9.04 -8.90 -0.27
C MET A 1 7.64 -8.68 0.26
N ILE A 2 7.50 -8.07 1.43
CA ILE A 2 6.21 -7.78 2.07
C ILE A 2 5.75 -6.41 1.61
N ILE A 3 4.54 -6.34 1.07
CA ILE A 3 3.97 -5.10 0.53
C ILE A 3 2.71 -4.77 1.31
N PHE A 4 2.62 -3.52 1.76
CA PHE A 4 1.48 -2.99 2.51
C PHE A 4 0.70 -2.02 1.62
N GLY A 5 -0.46 -2.45 1.13
CA GLY A 5 -1.39 -1.65 0.35
C GLY A 5 -2.34 -0.83 1.24
N VAL A 6 -2.57 0.42 0.86
CA VAL A 6 -3.47 1.36 1.54
C VAL A 6 -4.45 1.94 0.54
N ASP A 7 -5.73 1.72 0.80
CA ASP A 7 -6.84 2.47 0.20
C ASP A 7 -7.29 3.53 1.23
N PRO A 8 -6.87 4.79 1.06
CA PRO A 8 -7.03 5.81 2.09
C PRO A 8 -8.47 6.36 2.13
N GLY A 9 -9.02 6.47 3.33
CA GLY A 9 -10.28 7.15 3.54
C GLY A 9 -10.46 7.54 5.00
N LEU A 10 -11.08 8.70 5.24
CA LEU A 10 -11.23 9.21 6.60
C LEU A 10 -12.18 8.34 7.43
N THR A 11 -13.28 7.86 6.87
CA THR A 11 -14.25 6.97 7.55
C THR A 11 -13.79 5.51 7.53
N ARG A 12 -13.27 5.06 6.39
CA ARG A 12 -12.82 3.69 6.14
C ARG A 12 -11.50 3.77 5.42
N CYS A 13 -10.44 3.25 6.02
CA CYS A 13 -9.13 3.13 5.41
C CYS A 13 -8.80 1.64 5.28
N GLY A 14 -8.81 1.14 4.05
CA GLY A 14 -8.50 -0.25 3.74
C GLY A 14 -7.00 -0.49 3.83
N VAL A 15 -6.61 -1.62 4.41
CA VAL A 15 -5.22 -2.06 4.52
C VAL A 15 -5.11 -3.51 4.06
N GLY A 16 -4.24 -3.78 3.09
CA GLY A 16 -3.94 -5.11 2.59
C GLY A 16 -2.45 -5.42 2.71
N VAL A 17 -2.10 -6.65 3.06
CA VAL A 17 -0.72 -7.11 3.17
C VAL A 17 -0.54 -8.37 2.33
N ILE A 18 0.46 -8.36 1.45
CA ILE A 18 0.81 -9.49 0.60
C ILE A 18 2.30 -9.76 0.64
N GLU A 19 2.68 -10.99 0.33
CA GLU A 19 4.05 -11.37 0.01
C GLU A 19 4.22 -11.49 -1.50
N ALA A 20 5.23 -10.81 -2.04
CA ALA A 20 5.77 -11.07 -3.36
C ALA A 20 7.01 -11.98 -3.24
N GLY A 21 6.85 -13.23 -3.66
CA GLY A 21 7.87 -14.27 -3.66
C GLY A 21 8.63 -14.41 -4.98
N LYS A 22 9.42 -15.48 -5.11
CA LYS A 22 10.13 -15.82 -6.37
C LYS A 22 9.14 -16.10 -7.50
N GLY A 23 9.55 -15.83 -8.74
CA GLY A 23 8.75 -16.12 -9.93
C GLY A 23 7.43 -15.33 -10.01
N ARG A 24 7.38 -14.12 -9.42
CA ARG A 24 6.17 -13.27 -9.35
C ARG A 24 4.99 -13.91 -8.59
N ARG A 25 5.23 -14.95 -7.78
CA ARG A 25 4.19 -15.55 -6.93
C ARG A 25 3.74 -14.52 -5.89
N LEU A 26 2.44 -14.27 -5.82
CA LEU A 26 1.83 -13.43 -4.80
C LEU A 26 1.11 -14.31 -3.78
N SER A 27 1.17 -13.93 -2.51
CA SER A 27 0.51 -14.66 -1.43
C SER A 27 -0.15 -13.69 -0.46
N PHE A 28 -1.39 -13.97 -0.09
CA PHE A 28 -2.11 -13.19 0.90
C PHE A 28 -1.49 -13.36 2.29
N ILE A 29 -1.39 -12.25 3.04
CA ILE A 29 -0.98 -12.27 4.45
C ILE A 29 -2.14 -11.78 5.33
N HIS A 30 -2.69 -10.61 5.00
CA HIS A 30 -3.68 -9.96 5.86
C HIS A 30 -4.50 -8.94 5.11
N VAL A 31 -5.71 -8.69 5.58
CA VAL A 31 -6.50 -7.53 5.19
C VAL A 31 -7.36 -7.06 6.35
N ASP A 32 -7.54 -5.76 6.46
CA ASP A 32 -8.33 -5.12 7.50
C ASP A 32 -8.83 -3.74 7.02
N VAL A 33 -9.80 -3.16 7.72
CA VAL A 33 -10.29 -1.80 7.48
C VAL A 33 -10.27 -1.03 8.79
N ILE A 34 -9.45 0.02 8.85
CA ILE A 34 -9.45 0.95 9.97
C ILE A 34 -10.68 1.84 9.82
N ARG A 35 -11.52 1.90 10.85
CA ARG A 35 -12.76 2.68 10.85
C ARG A 35 -12.68 3.81 11.86
N SER A 36 -13.13 5.00 11.45
CA SER A 36 -13.38 6.11 12.35
C SER A 36 -14.86 6.46 12.35
N ASP A 37 -15.37 6.96 13.48
CA ASP A 37 -16.76 7.39 13.61
C ASP A 37 -16.97 8.76 12.94
N PRO A 38 -17.87 8.90 11.95
CA PRO A 38 -18.22 10.17 11.33
C PRO A 38 -18.73 11.25 12.29
N HIS A 39 -19.25 10.87 13.46
CA HIS A 39 -19.78 11.79 14.48
C HIS A 39 -18.70 12.35 15.42
N THR A 40 -17.47 11.84 15.33
CA THR A 40 -16.32 12.36 16.08
C THR A 40 -15.64 13.50 15.33
N SER A 41 -14.98 14.43 16.04
CA SER A 41 -14.23 15.53 15.43
C SER A 41 -13.12 15.01 14.50
N GLN A 42 -12.82 15.78 13.45
CA GLN A 42 -11.94 15.34 12.36
C GLN A 42 -10.51 15.01 12.83
N ASP A 43 -9.97 15.78 13.77
CA ASP A 43 -8.67 15.56 14.39
C ASP A 43 -8.56 14.20 15.10
N LEU A 44 -9.58 13.82 15.88
CA LEU A 44 -9.64 12.52 16.55
C LEU A 44 -9.85 11.36 15.57
N ARG A 45 -10.59 11.59 14.48
CA ARG A 45 -10.72 10.62 13.39
C ARG A 45 -9.39 10.39 12.69
N LEU A 46 -8.64 11.46 12.40
CA LEU A 46 -7.28 11.37 11.84
C LEU A 46 -6.34 10.62 12.78
N LEU A 47 -6.40 10.88 14.09
CA LEU A 47 -5.65 10.14 15.11
C LEU A 47 -5.97 8.64 15.08
N THR A 48 -7.25 8.28 14.96
CA THR A 48 -7.70 6.89 14.85
C THR A 48 -7.08 6.20 13.62
N ILE A 49 -7.13 6.86 12.47
CA ILE A 49 -6.52 6.34 11.23
C ILE A 49 -5.00 6.19 11.40
N PHE A 50 -4.32 7.20 11.93
CA PHE A 50 -2.87 7.17 12.13
C PHE A 50 -2.42 6.05 13.09
N ASN A 51 -3.09 5.88 14.21
CA ASN A 51 -2.80 4.82 15.18
C ASN A 51 -3.03 3.44 14.58
N GLY A 52 -4.12 3.27 13.83
CA GLY A 52 -4.41 2.03 13.13
C GLY A 52 -3.34 1.66 12.10
N LEU A 53 -2.90 2.63 11.30
CA LEU A 53 -1.83 2.45 10.30
C LEU A 53 -0.50 2.09 10.97
N THR A 54 -0.11 2.86 12.00
CA THR A 54 1.10 2.65 12.81
C THR A 54 1.15 1.25 13.38
N ALA A 55 0.09 0.81 14.07
CA ALA A 55 0.03 -0.52 14.68
C ALA A 55 0.21 -1.65 13.65
N LYS A 56 -0.39 -1.51 12.47
CA LYS A 56 -0.29 -2.50 11.40
C LYS A 56 1.10 -2.49 10.74
N LEU A 57 1.68 -1.31 10.50
CA LEU A 57 3.05 -1.18 9.99
C LEU A 57 4.07 -1.80 10.95
N ASP A 58 3.91 -1.60 12.26
CA ASP A 58 4.79 -2.20 13.28
C ASP A 58 4.65 -3.72 13.36
N ARG A 59 3.41 -4.21 13.20
CA ARG A 59 3.12 -5.65 13.19
C ARG A 59 3.75 -6.36 11.99
N PHE A 60 3.56 -5.81 10.78
CA PHE A 60 3.92 -6.50 9.55
C PHE A 60 5.30 -6.14 8.99
N LYS A 61 5.90 -5.02 9.42
CA LYS A 61 7.23 -4.55 9.01
C LYS A 61 7.46 -4.66 7.49
N PRO A 62 6.60 -4.01 6.67
CA PRO A 62 6.66 -4.20 5.22
C PRO A 62 7.94 -3.62 4.61
N ASP A 63 8.36 -4.21 3.49
CA ASP A 63 9.47 -3.70 2.67
C ASP A 63 9.07 -2.46 1.86
N ALA A 64 7.78 -2.31 1.55
CA ALA A 64 7.22 -1.19 0.80
C ALA A 64 5.76 -0.91 1.18
N VAL A 65 5.38 0.37 1.14
CA VAL A 65 3.99 0.82 1.25
C VAL A 65 3.50 1.30 -0.10
N SER A 66 2.34 0.79 -0.51
CA SER A 66 1.66 1.13 -1.74
C SER A 66 0.36 1.86 -1.40
N ILE A 67 0.14 3.05 -1.93
CA ILE A 67 -1.01 3.90 -1.57
C ILE A 67 -1.78 4.27 -2.83
N GLU A 68 -3.11 4.21 -2.78
CA GLU A 68 -3.93 4.76 -3.85
C GLU A 68 -3.77 6.29 -3.94
N ARG A 69 -3.51 6.77 -5.15
CA ARG A 69 -3.39 8.20 -5.45
C ARG A 69 -4.77 8.85 -5.41
N VAL A 70 -4.90 9.89 -4.61
CA VAL A 70 -6.13 10.68 -4.48
C VAL A 70 -6.27 11.65 -5.65
N PHE A 71 -7.43 11.66 -6.32
CA PHE A 71 -7.76 12.58 -7.41
C PHE A 71 -8.90 13.53 -7.04
N ALA A 72 -8.70 14.83 -7.29
CA ALA A 72 -9.67 15.88 -6.98
C ALA A 72 -11.00 15.82 -7.76
N GLN A 73 -11.04 15.10 -8.89
CA GLN A 73 -12.15 15.19 -9.85
C GLN A 73 -13.39 14.39 -9.46
N SER A 74 -13.29 13.39 -8.59
CA SER A 74 -14.36 12.39 -8.40
C SER A 74 -15.29 12.62 -7.21
N ASN A 75 -14.92 13.44 -6.20
CA ASN A 75 -15.86 13.83 -5.14
C ASN A 75 -15.33 14.97 -4.25
N ARG A 76 -15.70 16.22 -4.54
CA ARG A 76 -15.14 17.41 -3.85
C ARG A 76 -15.30 17.39 -2.33
N ASN A 77 -16.38 16.78 -1.82
CA ASN A 77 -16.73 16.81 -0.40
C ASN A 77 -15.90 15.84 0.46
N THR A 78 -15.43 14.72 -0.11
CA THR A 78 -14.68 13.70 0.66
C THR A 78 -13.19 13.68 0.34
N VAL A 79 -12.78 14.28 -0.78
CA VAL A 79 -11.40 14.19 -1.28
C VAL A 79 -10.39 14.74 -0.29
N LEU A 80 -10.74 15.78 0.47
CA LEU A 80 -9.85 16.37 1.47
C LEU A 80 -9.54 15.36 2.60
N GLY A 81 -10.56 14.68 3.10
CA GLY A 81 -10.39 13.65 4.15
C GLY A 81 -9.58 12.45 3.65
N THR A 82 -9.82 12.01 2.42
CA THR A 82 -9.03 10.95 1.76
C THR A 82 -7.57 11.37 1.59
N ALA A 83 -7.31 12.60 1.13
CA ALA A 83 -5.96 13.14 0.97
C ALA A 83 -5.21 13.24 2.32
N GLN A 84 -5.89 13.66 3.38
CA GLN A 84 -5.32 13.67 4.73
C GLN A 84 -4.97 12.25 5.19
N ALA A 85 -5.86 11.28 5.02
CA ALA A 85 -5.59 9.87 5.36
C ALA A 85 -4.41 9.30 4.56
N ALA A 86 -4.30 9.62 3.27
CA ALA A 86 -3.15 9.25 2.45
C ALA A 86 -1.84 9.87 2.99
N GLY A 87 -1.87 11.15 3.38
CA GLY A 87 -0.74 11.82 4.01
C GLY A 87 -0.31 11.17 5.33
N LEU A 88 -1.26 10.72 6.16
CA LEU A 88 -0.95 9.96 7.38
C LEU A 88 -0.25 8.63 7.08
N ALA A 89 -0.69 7.90 6.05
CA ALA A 89 -0.04 6.67 5.63
C ALA A 89 1.39 6.91 5.11
N MET A 90 1.59 7.99 4.34
CA MET A 90 2.93 8.41 3.89
C MET A 90 3.84 8.75 5.06
N LEU A 91 3.35 9.51 6.05
CA LEU A 91 4.10 9.89 7.25
C LEU A 91 4.46 8.67 8.09
N ALA A 92 3.49 7.78 8.36
CA ALA A 92 3.71 6.58 9.15
C ALA A 92 4.75 5.64 8.51
N ALA A 93 4.74 5.53 7.18
CA ALA A 93 5.76 4.80 6.44
C ALA A 93 7.14 5.51 6.50
N ALA A 94 7.16 6.84 6.34
CA ALA A 94 8.37 7.66 6.40
C ALA A 94 9.12 7.50 7.73
N GLN A 95 8.39 7.55 8.85
CA GLN A 95 8.93 7.40 10.20
C GLN A 95 9.65 6.06 10.42
N ARG A 96 9.32 5.04 9.61
CA ARG A 96 9.91 3.70 9.66
C ARG A 96 10.97 3.47 8.59
N GLY A 97 11.29 4.49 7.79
CA GLY A 97 12.20 4.34 6.65
C GLY A 97 11.66 3.45 5.53
N VAL A 98 10.35 3.17 5.50
CA VAL A 98 9.73 2.31 4.49
C VAL A 98 9.43 3.16 3.25
N PRO A 99 9.86 2.72 2.05
CA PRO A 99 9.55 3.43 0.80
C PRO A 99 8.05 3.40 0.49
N VAL A 100 7.57 4.50 -0.10
CA VAL A 100 6.17 4.69 -0.48
C VAL A 100 6.05 4.80 -2.00
N ALA A 101 5.09 4.09 -2.58
CA ALA A 101 4.69 4.21 -3.97
C ALA A 101 3.21 4.62 -4.08
N LEU A 102 2.90 5.50 -5.03
CA LEU A 102 1.54 5.94 -5.32
C LEU A 102 1.06 5.32 -6.64
N HIS A 103 -0.15 4.76 -6.64
CA HIS A 103 -0.76 4.17 -7.83
C HIS A 103 -2.14 4.73 -8.08
N THR A 104 -2.47 4.93 -9.34
CA THR A 104 -3.80 5.37 -9.74
C THR A 104 -4.78 4.19 -9.72
N PRO A 105 -6.09 4.43 -9.55
CA PRO A 105 -7.10 3.38 -9.67
C PRO A 105 -7.02 2.64 -11.01
N THR A 106 -6.73 3.36 -12.09
CA THR A 106 -6.58 2.77 -13.43
C THR A 106 -5.38 1.83 -13.51
N GLU A 107 -4.24 2.18 -12.91
CA GLU A 107 -3.07 1.29 -12.83
C GLU A 107 -3.36 0.02 -12.02
N ALA A 108 -4.08 0.15 -10.89
CA ALA A 108 -4.48 -0.99 -10.08
C ALA A 108 -5.37 -1.95 -10.88
N LYS A 109 -6.40 -1.40 -11.54
CA LYS A 109 -7.31 -2.16 -12.41
C LYS A 109 -6.58 -2.83 -13.56
N LEU A 110 -5.71 -2.11 -14.27
CA LEU A 110 -4.90 -2.66 -15.36
C LEU A 110 -4.00 -3.80 -14.88
N ALA A 111 -3.31 -3.63 -13.75
CA ALA A 111 -2.37 -4.64 -13.24
C ALA A 111 -3.06 -5.97 -12.88
N ILE A 112 -4.31 -5.91 -12.45
CA ILE A 112 -5.05 -7.08 -11.94
C ILE A 112 -5.91 -7.73 -13.01
N SER A 113 -6.58 -6.93 -13.84
CA SER A 113 -7.59 -7.43 -14.78
C SER A 113 -7.15 -7.35 -16.25
N GLY A 114 -6.03 -6.68 -16.53
CA GLY A 114 -5.64 -6.31 -17.90
C GLY A 114 -6.49 -5.18 -18.51
N ASN A 115 -7.50 -4.67 -17.79
CA ASN A 115 -8.41 -3.64 -18.27
C ASN A 115 -8.57 -2.50 -17.23
N GLY A 116 -8.14 -1.29 -17.58
CA GLY A 116 -8.25 -0.12 -16.70
C GLY A 116 -9.68 0.32 -16.40
N LYS A 117 -10.66 -0.19 -17.14
CA LYS A 117 -12.09 0.08 -16.96
C LYS A 117 -12.85 -1.07 -16.27
N ALA A 118 -12.15 -2.04 -15.69
CA ALA A 118 -12.78 -3.13 -14.97
C ALA A 118 -13.73 -2.64 -13.86
N ASP A 119 -14.84 -3.34 -13.71
CA ASP A 119 -15.82 -3.09 -12.65
C ASP A 119 -15.35 -3.67 -11.31
N LYS A 120 -15.99 -3.24 -10.21
CA LYS A 120 -15.58 -3.62 -8.85
C LYS A 120 -15.70 -5.14 -8.61
N PRO A 121 -16.79 -5.83 -9.00
CA PRO A 121 -16.88 -7.30 -8.86
C PRO A 121 -15.84 -8.07 -9.68
N GLN A 122 -15.42 -7.56 -10.84
CA GLN A 122 -14.33 -8.15 -11.61
C GLN A 122 -12.99 -8.01 -10.87
N VAL A 123 -12.69 -6.82 -10.32
CA VAL A 123 -11.46 -6.60 -9.54
C VAL A 123 -11.42 -7.52 -8.33
N GLU A 124 -12.51 -7.63 -7.56
CA GLU A 124 -12.60 -8.51 -6.38
C GLU A 124 -12.30 -9.97 -6.71
N ARG A 125 -12.90 -10.50 -7.78
CA ARG A 125 -12.65 -11.89 -8.25
C ARG A 125 -11.20 -12.09 -8.69
N MET A 126 -10.63 -11.12 -9.40
CA MET A 126 -9.26 -11.21 -9.86
C MET A 126 -8.26 -11.12 -8.69
N VAL A 127 -8.53 -10.29 -7.68
CA VAL A 127 -7.73 -10.25 -6.44
C VAL A 127 -7.74 -11.62 -5.76
N ALA A 128 -8.92 -12.23 -5.61
CA ALA A 128 -9.04 -13.56 -5.02
C ALA A 128 -8.24 -14.61 -5.83
N ALA A 129 -8.37 -14.61 -7.16
CA ALA A 129 -7.65 -15.54 -8.03
C ALA A 129 -6.13 -15.36 -7.97
N VAL A 130 -5.64 -14.11 -8.03
CA VAL A 130 -4.20 -13.79 -8.01
C VAL A 130 -3.56 -14.17 -6.68
N LEU A 131 -4.30 -14.03 -5.57
CA LEU A 131 -3.81 -14.36 -4.22
C LEU A 131 -4.13 -15.79 -3.77
N GLY A 132 -4.81 -16.58 -4.61
CA GLY A 132 -5.20 -17.95 -4.29
C GLY A 132 -6.21 -18.05 -3.13
N LEU A 133 -7.13 -17.08 -3.01
CA LEU A 133 -8.17 -17.07 -2.00
C LEU A 133 -9.35 -17.95 -2.42
N ASN A 134 -9.86 -18.77 -1.49
CA ASN A 134 -11.02 -19.63 -1.72
C ASN A 134 -12.36 -18.86 -1.70
N ALA A 135 -12.34 -17.61 -1.25
CA ALA A 135 -13.50 -16.73 -1.18
C ALA A 135 -13.08 -15.29 -1.53
N LEU A 136 -14.07 -14.46 -1.84
CA LEU A 136 -13.81 -13.04 -2.07
C LEU A 136 -13.27 -12.39 -0.78
N PRO A 137 -12.31 -11.45 -0.89
CA PRO A 137 -11.78 -10.75 0.26
C PRO A 137 -12.88 -9.92 0.91
N THR A 138 -13.03 -10.06 2.23
CA THR A 138 -13.99 -9.29 3.03
C THR A 138 -13.22 -8.48 4.08
N PRO A 139 -13.73 -7.28 4.46
CA PRO A 139 -14.94 -6.59 3.97
C PRO A 139 -14.74 -5.92 2.60
N ALA A 140 -15.77 -5.30 2.00
CA ALA A 140 -15.74 -4.80 0.61
C ALA A 140 -14.56 -3.87 0.21
N ASP A 141 -13.90 -3.18 1.14
CA ASP A 141 -12.72 -2.33 0.86
C ASP A 141 -11.39 -3.11 0.96
N ALA A 142 -11.45 -4.38 1.34
CA ALA A 142 -10.32 -5.29 1.39
C ALA A 142 -9.72 -5.51 0.00
N ALA A 143 -10.57 -5.64 -1.02
CA ALA A 143 -10.15 -5.86 -2.39
C ALA A 143 -9.35 -4.67 -2.92
N ASP A 144 -9.78 -3.43 -2.63
CA ASP A 144 -9.14 -2.21 -3.12
C ASP A 144 -7.73 -2.07 -2.51
N ALA A 145 -7.56 -2.27 -1.20
CA ALA A 145 -6.24 -2.23 -0.58
C ALA A 145 -5.30 -3.36 -1.07
N LEU A 146 -5.81 -4.58 -1.24
CA LEU A 146 -5.05 -5.68 -1.83
C LEU A 146 -4.70 -5.40 -3.30
N SER A 147 -5.59 -4.76 -4.04
CA SER A 147 -5.40 -4.39 -5.44
C SER A 147 -4.19 -3.48 -5.62
N ILE A 148 -4.06 -2.49 -4.74
CA ILE A 148 -2.96 -1.53 -4.72
C ILE A 148 -1.64 -2.21 -4.35
N ALA A 149 -1.66 -3.20 -3.45
CA ALA A 149 -0.48 -3.99 -3.13
C ALA A 149 -0.03 -4.87 -4.31
N ILE A 150 -0.99 -5.54 -4.98
CA ILE A 150 -0.74 -6.37 -6.18
C ILE A 150 -0.18 -5.51 -7.32
N CYS A 151 -0.76 -4.33 -7.54
CA CYS A 151 -0.30 -3.37 -8.55
C CYS A 151 1.18 -3.04 -8.37
N HIS A 152 1.59 -2.76 -7.13
CA HIS A 152 3.00 -2.52 -6.81
C HIS A 152 3.88 -3.76 -7.08
N ALA A 153 3.40 -4.96 -6.72
CA ALA A 153 4.15 -6.20 -6.90
C ALA A 153 4.37 -6.57 -8.38
N LEU A 154 3.39 -6.27 -9.24
CA LEU A 154 3.39 -6.66 -10.65
C LEU A 154 4.05 -5.62 -11.57
N ARG A 155 4.36 -4.42 -11.07
CA ARG A 155 5.06 -3.40 -11.87
C ARG A 155 6.43 -3.92 -12.35
N PRO A 156 6.85 -3.61 -13.59
CA PRO A 156 8.16 -3.99 -14.11
C PRO A 156 9.30 -3.49 -13.21
N GLN A 157 10.30 -4.33 -12.97
CA GLN A 157 11.52 -3.95 -12.24
C GLN A 157 12.23 -2.84 -13.04
N GLY A 158 12.24 -1.63 -12.49
CA GLY A 158 12.64 -0.39 -13.19
C GLY A 158 11.63 0.74 -13.02
N ALA A 159 10.34 0.42 -12.90
CA ALA A 159 9.28 1.39 -12.56
C ALA A 159 9.23 1.74 -11.05
N LEU A 160 10.13 1.14 -10.26
CA LEU A 160 10.40 1.54 -8.88
C LEU A 160 11.10 2.92 -8.85
N GLN A 161 11.82 3.27 -9.92
CA GLN A 161 12.29 4.62 -10.20
C GLN A 161 11.11 5.52 -10.53
N GLY A 162 10.59 6.22 -9.52
CA GLY A 162 9.48 7.14 -9.72
C GLY A 162 8.57 7.38 -8.53
N GLY A 163 8.83 6.78 -7.36
CA GLY A 163 8.31 7.39 -6.13
C GLY A 163 8.85 8.82 -6.05
N GLU A 164 8.02 9.81 -5.67
CA GLU A 164 8.45 11.21 -5.56
C GLU A 164 9.77 11.36 -4.79
N ARG A 165 10.02 10.49 -3.79
CA ARG A 165 11.31 10.43 -3.08
C ARG A 165 12.49 10.18 -4.02
N GLU A 166 12.47 9.15 -4.86
CA GLU A 166 13.60 8.83 -5.76
C GLU A 166 13.83 9.87 -6.85
N GLN A 167 12.76 10.55 -7.29
CA GLN A 167 12.85 11.66 -8.24
C GLN A 167 13.59 12.87 -7.66
N HIS A 168 13.48 13.11 -6.34
CA HIS A 168 14.14 14.21 -5.64
C HIS A 168 15.50 13.84 -5.02
N LEU A 169 15.91 12.56 -5.01
CA LEU A 169 17.24 12.18 -4.53
C LEU A 169 18.31 12.56 -5.55
N THR A 170 19.37 13.22 -5.07
CA THR A 170 20.60 13.41 -5.84
C THR A 170 21.29 12.07 -6.10
N THR A 171 22.18 12.00 -7.10
CA THR A 171 22.92 10.77 -7.44
C THR A 171 23.61 10.15 -6.22
N ALA A 172 24.27 10.97 -5.40
CA ALA A 172 24.94 10.53 -4.17
C ALA A 172 23.95 9.98 -3.12
N GLN A 173 22.77 10.58 -2.99
CA GLN A 173 21.75 10.10 -2.05
C GLN A 173 21.13 8.78 -2.50
N ARG A 174 20.98 8.55 -3.82
CA ARG A 174 20.54 7.26 -4.37
C ARG A 174 21.58 6.16 -4.09
N GLU A 175 22.84 6.45 -4.34
CA GLU A 175 23.95 5.51 -4.09
C GLU A 175 24.05 5.13 -2.60
N TRP A 176 23.90 6.12 -1.71
CA TRP A 176 23.88 5.89 -0.27
C TRP A 176 22.67 5.07 0.19
N ALA A 177 21.47 5.34 -0.32
CA ALA A 177 20.27 4.56 0.00
C ALA A 177 20.41 3.09 -0.44
N ILE A 178 20.95 2.85 -1.65
CA ILE A 178 21.22 1.50 -2.17
C ILE A 178 22.26 0.78 -1.30
N ALA A 179 23.34 1.47 -0.92
CA ALA A 179 24.38 0.91 -0.05
C ALA A 179 23.82 0.53 1.33
N THR A 180 22.98 1.39 1.90
CA THR A 180 22.35 1.17 3.23
C THR A 180 21.37 0.00 3.20
N GLN A 181 20.55 -0.12 2.16
CA GLN A 181 19.66 -1.29 1.97
C GLN A 181 20.42 -2.60 1.79
N ARG A 182 21.54 -2.58 1.05
CA ARG A 182 22.42 -3.76 0.88
C ARG A 182 23.10 -4.17 2.18
N ALA A 183 23.51 -3.20 3.00
CA ALA A 183 24.10 -3.44 4.31
C ALA A 183 23.08 -4.05 5.29
N ALA A 184 21.86 -3.50 5.35
CA ALA A 184 20.78 -4.02 6.19
C ALA A 184 20.40 -5.47 5.85
N LYS A 185 20.38 -5.84 4.56
CA LYS A 185 20.13 -7.23 4.11
C LYS A 185 21.25 -8.20 4.45
N ARG A 186 22.50 -7.73 4.56
CA ARG A 186 23.67 -8.58 4.92
C ARG A 186 23.77 -8.86 6.42
N GLY A 187 23.23 -7.98 7.27
CA GLY A 187 23.26 -8.15 8.73
C GLY A 187 22.34 -9.24 9.29
N GLY A 188 21.37 -9.73 8.51
CA GLY A 188 20.40 -10.76 8.95
C GLY A 188 20.88 -12.21 8.88
N VAL A 189 22.09 -12.48 8.39
CA VAL A 189 22.64 -13.84 8.24
C VAL A 189 23.87 -13.99 9.15
N ARG A 190 23.65 -13.99 10.47
CA ARG A 190 24.61 -14.51 11.48
C ARG A 190 23.92 -14.60 12.84
N GLY A 191 23.40 -15.77 13.15
CA GLY A 191 22.76 -16.07 14.44
C GLY A 191 22.01 -17.39 14.39
N GLY A 192 22.73 -18.49 14.25
CA GLY A 192 22.17 -19.84 14.21
C GLY A 192 23.28 -20.87 14.11
N MET A 193 24.00 -21.06 15.22
CA MET A 193 24.67 -22.30 15.58
C MET A 193 23.88 -22.91 16.73
#